data_AF-A0AAW5SJX9-F1
#
_entry.id   AF-A0AAW5SJX9-F1
#
_cell.length_a   1.000
_cell.length_b   1.000
_cell.length_c   1.000
_cell.angle_alpha   90.00
_cell.angle_beta   90.00
_cell.angle_gamma   90.00
#
_symmetry.space_group_name_H-M   'P 1'
#
loop_
_entity.id
_entity.type
_entity.pdbx_description
1 polymer ?
#
loop_
_entity_poly.entity_id
_entity_poly.type
_entity_poly.pdbx_seq_one_letter_code
_entity_poly.pdbx_strand_id
1 'polypeptide(L)'
;MVAPYLASPTEVLRPLGEFATATVRVTDYDAADADGSAGMVKVSTPAGEELTAELDGATEWFGLPADEILVAALSRTIARTLGEGVVRVDIASERGSLLDAVPLVCVTGQHGTATEVLASVHQTLAAASEREVAASPEVYFNYIGELPSDTVPVQETPPGLGHALEVRVYRAGGEVRVDWWYDTSRFEQYTVEELSEQFPLALVEMTSDALPPN
;
A
#
# COMPACT_ATOMS: atom_id res chain seq x y z
N MET A 1 -15.57 3.75 53.03
CA MET A 1 -14.23 3.65 52.41
C MET A 1 -14.42 2.79 51.16
N VAL A 2 -14.65 3.44 50.00
CA VAL A 2 -14.90 2.74 48.73
C VAL A 2 -13.57 2.65 48.01
N ALA A 3 -13.15 1.42 47.68
CA ALA A 3 -11.92 1.17 46.94
C ALA A 3 -12.04 1.69 45.49
N PRO A 4 -10.96 2.21 44.88
CA PRO A 4 -10.98 2.59 43.48
C PRO A 4 -11.07 1.34 42.59
N TYR A 5 -11.94 1.41 41.59
CA TYR A 5 -12.03 0.43 40.51
C TYR A 5 -10.76 0.55 39.65
N LEU A 6 -9.87 -0.43 39.74
CA LEU A 6 -8.79 -0.62 38.79
C LEU A 6 -9.39 -1.31 37.56
N ALA A 7 -9.58 -0.56 36.47
CA ALA A 7 -9.81 -1.16 35.17
C ALA A 7 -8.52 -1.92 34.78
N SER A 8 -8.62 -3.23 34.59
CA SER A 8 -7.55 -4.01 33.98
C SER A 8 -7.43 -3.63 32.50
N PRO A 9 -6.25 -3.25 31.98
CA PRO A 9 -6.05 -3.11 30.55
C PRO A 9 -5.80 -4.50 30.00
N THR A 10 -6.88 -5.23 29.73
CA THR A 10 -6.84 -6.27 28.71
C THR A 10 -7.54 -5.67 27.50
N GLU A 11 -6.86 -4.72 26.86
CA GLU A 11 -7.01 -4.57 25.42
C GLU A 11 -6.63 -5.93 24.86
N VAL A 12 -7.67 -6.72 24.58
CA VAL A 12 -7.53 -7.95 23.84
C VAL A 12 -7.00 -7.50 22.49
N LEU A 13 -5.68 -7.62 22.29
CA LEU A 13 -5.05 -7.66 20.97
C LEU A 13 -5.85 -8.70 20.19
N ARG A 14 -6.88 -8.25 19.46
CA ARG A 14 -7.52 -9.09 18.47
C ARG A 14 -6.51 -9.14 17.35
N PRO A 15 -5.88 -10.29 17.07
CA PRO A 15 -5.02 -10.36 15.91
C PRO A 15 -5.84 -9.91 14.70
N LEU A 16 -5.27 -9.03 13.89
CA LEU A 16 -5.89 -8.51 12.65
C LEU A 16 -6.52 -9.62 11.80
N GLY A 17 -6.04 -10.85 11.94
CA GLY A 17 -6.57 -12.07 11.33
C GLY A 17 -8.04 -12.41 11.61
N GLU A 18 -8.69 -11.92 12.69
CA GLU A 18 -10.13 -12.15 12.89
C GLU A 18 -11.02 -11.23 12.04
N PHE A 19 -10.52 -10.07 11.60
CA PHE A 19 -11.23 -9.14 10.71
C PHE A 19 -11.01 -9.45 9.21
N ALA A 20 -10.01 -10.28 8.90
CA ALA A 20 -9.43 -10.46 7.57
C ALA A 20 -10.14 -11.48 6.66
N THR A 21 -11.46 -11.66 6.75
CA THR A 21 -12.16 -12.65 5.89
C THR A 21 -12.86 -12.06 4.67
N ALA A 22 -13.23 -10.77 4.68
CA ALA A 22 -13.87 -10.12 3.55
C ALA A 22 -12.84 -9.59 2.56
N THR A 23 -12.99 -9.92 1.28
CA THR A 23 -12.20 -9.29 0.20
C THR A 23 -12.72 -7.87 -0.03
N VAL A 24 -11.83 -6.88 -0.01
CA VAL A 24 -12.19 -5.50 -0.40
C VAL A 24 -12.38 -5.46 -1.91
N ARG A 25 -13.46 -4.86 -2.37
CA ARG A 25 -13.65 -4.58 -3.80
C ARG A 25 -12.84 -3.34 -4.14
N VAL A 26 -11.79 -3.51 -4.95
CA VAL A 26 -10.89 -2.39 -5.26
C VAL A 26 -11.45 -1.52 -6.37
N THR A 27 -12.07 -2.11 -7.39
CA THR A 27 -12.56 -1.37 -8.56
C THR A 27 -13.99 -0.86 -8.39
N ASP A 28 -14.32 0.28 -9.01
CA ASP A 28 -15.68 0.84 -9.02
C ASP A 28 -16.61 0.07 -9.95
N TYR A 29 -16.06 -0.43 -11.05
CA TYR A 29 -16.76 -1.22 -12.06
C TYR A 29 -16.18 -2.62 -12.16
N ASP A 30 -17.05 -3.58 -12.50
CA ASP A 30 -16.59 -4.92 -12.87
C ASP A 30 -15.86 -4.81 -14.21
N ALA A 31 -14.85 -5.67 -14.42
CA ALA A 31 -14.19 -5.73 -15.72
C ALA A 31 -15.24 -6.00 -16.80
N ALA A 32 -15.47 -5.02 -17.68
CA ALA A 32 -16.27 -5.26 -18.87
C ALA A 32 -15.56 -6.37 -19.69
N ASP A 33 -16.33 -7.18 -20.43
CA ASP A 33 -15.78 -8.02 -21.50
C ASP A 33 -15.22 -7.09 -22.60
N ALA A 34 -14.07 -6.46 -22.34
CA ALA A 34 -13.55 -5.37 -23.13
C ALA A 34 -12.67 -5.92 -24.25
N ASP A 35 -13.20 -5.91 -25.48
CA ASP A 35 -12.47 -6.17 -26.73
C ASP A 35 -11.61 -4.96 -27.17
N GLY A 36 -11.20 -4.11 -26.22
CA GLY A 36 -10.43 -2.89 -26.44
C GLY A 36 -9.40 -2.68 -25.33
N SER A 37 -8.24 -2.12 -25.68
CA SER A 37 -7.20 -1.81 -24.68
C SER A 37 -7.73 -0.81 -23.66
N ALA A 38 -7.77 -1.20 -22.39
CA ALA A 38 -8.04 -0.31 -21.28
C ALA A 38 -7.21 0.98 -21.39
N GLY A 39 -7.88 2.13 -21.26
CA GLY A 39 -7.20 3.41 -21.18
C GLY A 39 -6.57 3.56 -19.80
N MET A 40 -5.24 3.50 -19.72
CA MET A 40 -4.52 3.77 -18.48
C MET A 40 -4.28 5.26 -18.32
N VAL A 41 -4.78 5.83 -17.23
CA VAL A 41 -4.56 7.24 -16.85
C VAL A 41 -3.72 7.30 -15.58
N LYS A 42 -2.89 8.33 -15.47
CA LYS A 42 -2.00 8.57 -14.34
C LYS A 42 -2.51 9.73 -13.47
N VAL A 43 -2.56 9.50 -12.16
CA VAL A 43 -2.69 10.53 -11.11
C VAL A 43 -1.44 10.46 -10.24
N SER A 44 -0.87 11.60 -9.86
CA SER A 44 0.30 11.63 -8.97
C SER A 44 -0.11 12.11 -7.58
N THR A 45 0.35 11.43 -6.54
CA THR A 45 0.25 11.97 -5.17
C THR A 45 0.99 13.30 -5.11
N PRO A 46 0.45 14.32 -4.42
CA PRO A 46 1.14 15.59 -4.22
C PRO A 46 2.55 15.37 -3.63
N ALA A 47 3.56 15.89 -4.31
CA ALA A 47 4.94 15.79 -3.85
C ALA A 47 5.15 16.59 -2.55
N GLY A 48 6.00 16.06 -1.66
CA GLY A 48 6.37 16.75 -0.42
C GLY A 48 7.74 16.32 0.09
N GLU A 49 8.60 17.31 0.34
CA GLU A 49 9.90 17.12 1.02
C GLU A 49 9.70 16.45 2.39
N GLU A 50 8.62 16.82 3.10
CA GLU A 50 8.23 16.22 4.39
C GLU A 50 7.97 14.72 4.26
N LEU A 51 7.21 14.28 3.25
CA LEU A 51 6.93 12.87 3.02
C LEU A 51 8.22 12.06 2.75
N THR A 52 9.17 12.67 2.07
CA THR A 52 10.49 12.08 1.80
C THR A 52 11.29 11.92 3.09
N ALA A 53 11.36 12.98 3.90
CA ALA A 53 12.08 12.98 5.18
C ALA A 53 11.46 11.99 6.20
N GLU A 54 10.14 11.91 6.24
CA GLU A 54 9.40 10.95 7.06
C GLU A 54 9.76 9.51 6.69
N LEU A 55 9.73 9.17 5.40
CA LEU A 55 10.09 7.82 4.94
C LEU A 55 11.56 7.49 5.26
N ASP A 56 12.49 8.42 4.98
CA ASP A 56 13.92 8.22 5.24
C ASP A 56 14.21 8.02 6.73
N GLY A 57 13.63 8.87 7.59
CA GLY A 57 13.77 8.75 9.04
C GLY A 57 13.19 7.45 9.58
N ALA A 58 12.03 7.03 9.07
CA ALA A 58 11.39 5.78 9.48
C ALA A 58 12.17 4.53 9.03
N THR A 59 12.72 4.52 7.81
CA THR A 59 13.60 3.45 7.35
C THR A 59 14.83 3.30 8.27
N GLU A 60 15.45 4.41 8.67
CA GLU A 60 16.58 4.37 9.62
C GLU A 60 16.14 3.89 11.02
N TRP A 61 15.03 4.44 11.55
CA TRP A 61 14.56 4.17 12.90
C TRP A 61 14.02 2.75 13.09
N PHE A 62 13.21 2.25 12.15
CA PHE A 62 12.62 0.91 12.21
C PHE A 62 13.61 -0.18 11.79
N GLY A 63 14.64 0.15 11.01
CA GLY A 63 15.51 -0.85 10.38
C GLY A 63 14.79 -1.70 9.34
N LEU A 64 13.65 -1.21 8.85
CA LEU A 64 12.84 -1.82 7.79
C LEU A 64 13.13 -1.16 6.46
N PRO A 65 13.01 -1.88 5.35
CA PRO A 65 13.10 -1.26 4.05
C PRO A 65 11.92 -0.31 3.77
N ALA A 66 12.12 0.61 2.83
CA ALA A 66 11.09 1.55 2.42
C ALA A 66 9.84 0.85 1.84
N ASP A 67 9.99 -0.25 1.09
CA ASP A 67 8.88 -0.96 0.48
C ASP A 67 7.88 -1.51 1.51
N GLU A 68 8.34 -2.05 2.63
CA GLU A 68 7.46 -2.52 3.71
C GLU A 68 6.63 -1.38 4.33
N ILE A 69 7.26 -0.23 4.58
CA ILE A 69 6.59 0.95 5.15
C ILE A 69 5.56 1.51 4.15
N LEU A 70 5.93 1.59 2.87
CA LEU A 70 5.06 2.06 1.80
C LEU A 70 3.86 1.12 1.56
N VAL A 71 4.06 -0.20 1.66
CA VAL A 71 3.00 -1.20 1.54
C VAL A 71 2.06 -1.14 2.75
N ALA A 72 2.57 -0.91 3.95
CA ALA A 72 1.75 -0.65 5.14
C ALA A 72 0.91 0.62 4.97
N ALA A 73 1.50 1.70 4.44
CA ALA A 73 0.77 2.91 4.11
C ALA A 73 -0.33 2.63 3.06
N LEU A 74 -0.04 1.87 2.00
CA LEU A 74 -1.02 1.49 0.99
C LEU A 74 -2.20 0.69 1.58
N SER A 75 -1.92 -0.29 2.44
CA SER A 75 -2.96 -1.06 3.16
C SER A 75 -3.89 -0.12 3.94
N ARG A 76 -3.31 0.84 4.66
CA ARG A 76 -4.05 1.84 5.43
C ARG A 76 -4.85 2.79 4.53
N THR A 77 -4.29 3.21 3.41
CA THR A 77 -4.95 4.05 2.40
C THR A 77 -6.18 3.37 1.82
N ILE A 78 -6.05 2.10 1.45
CA ILE A 78 -7.16 1.28 0.96
C ILE A 78 -8.25 1.19 2.03
N ALA A 79 -7.87 0.90 3.28
CA ALA A 79 -8.84 0.78 4.37
C ALA A 79 -9.67 2.05 4.59
N ARG A 80 -9.02 3.22 4.53
CA ARG A 80 -9.67 4.52 4.70
C ARG A 80 -10.59 4.88 3.52
N THR A 81 -10.25 4.43 2.32
CA THR A 81 -10.92 4.89 1.08
C THR A 81 -11.96 3.90 0.58
N LEU A 82 -11.62 2.61 0.58
CA LEU A 82 -12.42 1.51 -0.02
C LEU A 82 -13.02 0.59 1.03
N GLY A 83 -12.61 0.73 2.29
CA GLY A 83 -13.09 -0.06 3.42
C GLY A 83 -12.13 -1.16 3.84
N GLU A 84 -12.44 -1.78 4.99
CA GLU A 84 -11.59 -2.78 5.63
C GLU A 84 -11.79 -4.18 5.06
N GLY A 85 -10.74 -5.00 5.09
CA GLY A 85 -10.75 -6.38 4.62
C GLY A 85 -9.37 -6.84 4.13
N VAL A 86 -9.35 -7.72 3.14
CA VAL A 86 -8.11 -8.20 2.51
C VAL A 86 -8.07 -7.79 1.04
N VAL A 87 -6.93 -7.26 0.60
CA VAL A 87 -6.60 -7.04 -0.82
C VAL A 87 -5.40 -7.88 -1.18
N ARG A 88 -5.47 -8.55 -2.34
CA ARG A 88 -4.31 -9.22 -2.92
C ARG A 88 -3.55 -8.23 -3.81
N VAL A 89 -2.25 -8.15 -3.62
CA VAL A 89 -1.38 -7.22 -4.32
C VAL A 89 -0.18 -7.95 -4.89
N ASP A 90 0.10 -7.75 -6.17
CA ASP A 90 1.41 -8.10 -6.73
C ASP A 90 2.42 -7.04 -6.31
N ILE A 91 3.58 -7.44 -5.78
CA ILE A 91 4.57 -6.52 -5.22
C ILE A 91 5.92 -6.72 -5.88
N ALA A 92 6.42 -5.70 -6.56
CA ALA A 92 7.80 -5.58 -7.01
C ALA A 92 8.53 -4.55 -6.16
N SER A 93 9.78 -4.85 -5.81
CA SER A 93 10.67 -3.90 -5.16
C SER A 93 12.13 -4.10 -5.58
N GLU A 94 13.02 -3.22 -5.11
CA GLU A 94 14.47 -3.33 -5.31
C GLU A 94 15.08 -4.65 -4.81
N ARG A 95 14.31 -5.47 -4.05
CA ARG A 95 14.70 -6.80 -3.59
C ARG A 95 14.78 -7.84 -4.72
N GLY A 96 14.27 -7.53 -5.91
CA GLY A 96 14.56 -8.26 -7.15
C GLY A 96 13.52 -9.30 -7.57
N SER A 97 12.72 -9.85 -6.65
CA SER A 97 11.67 -10.83 -6.97
C SER A 97 10.28 -10.21 -6.88
N LEU A 98 9.44 -10.53 -7.86
CA LEU A 98 8.00 -10.20 -7.85
C LEU A 98 7.28 -11.18 -6.92
N LEU A 99 6.69 -10.65 -5.86
CA LEU A 99 5.83 -11.38 -4.93
C LEU A 99 4.40 -11.35 -5.48
N ASP A 100 3.78 -12.53 -5.59
CA ASP A 100 2.47 -12.70 -6.25
C ASP A 100 1.34 -12.80 -5.23
N ALA A 101 0.28 -12.04 -5.47
CA ALA A 101 -0.98 -12.10 -4.74
C ALA A 101 -0.82 -12.01 -3.20
N VAL A 102 0.09 -11.14 -2.73
CA VAL A 102 0.36 -10.90 -1.31
C VAL A 102 -0.94 -10.43 -0.63
N PRO A 103 -1.46 -11.15 0.38
CA PRO A 103 -2.71 -10.80 1.04
C PRO A 103 -2.47 -9.72 2.09
N LEU A 104 -2.73 -8.47 1.72
CA LEU A 104 -2.63 -7.33 2.62
C LEU A 104 -3.91 -7.17 3.42
N VAL A 105 -3.78 -7.18 4.75
CA VAL A 105 -4.87 -6.81 5.64
C VAL A 105 -4.98 -5.29 5.65
N CYS A 106 -6.14 -4.79 5.24
CA CYS A 106 -6.48 -3.37 5.16
C CYS A 106 -7.43 -3.05 6.33
N VAL A 107 -6.96 -2.28 7.30
CA VAL A 107 -7.73 -1.85 8.48
C VAL A 107 -7.52 -0.38 8.77
N THR A 108 -8.55 0.28 9.30
CA THR A 108 -8.45 1.66 9.77
C THR A 108 -7.85 1.73 11.17
N GLY A 109 -7.48 2.93 11.61
CA GLY A 109 -6.94 3.18 12.96
C GLY A 109 -7.89 2.85 14.10
N GLN A 110 -9.18 2.65 13.79
CA GLN A 110 -10.17 2.22 14.77
C GLN A 110 -10.02 0.73 15.13
N HIS A 111 -9.47 -0.08 14.23
CA HIS A 111 -9.40 -1.54 14.37
C HIS A 111 -7.98 -2.11 14.32
N GLY A 112 -6.98 -1.31 13.92
CA GLY A 112 -5.58 -1.68 14.01
C GLY A 112 -4.68 -0.46 14.17
N THR A 113 -3.72 -0.54 15.07
CA THR A 113 -2.68 0.49 15.23
C THR A 113 -1.70 0.47 14.06
N ALA A 114 -0.95 1.57 13.87
CA ALA A 114 0.12 1.64 12.88
C ALA A 114 1.17 0.52 13.08
N THR A 115 1.52 0.24 14.34
CA THR A 115 2.44 -0.84 14.71
C THR A 115 1.92 -2.22 14.28
N GLU A 116 0.64 -2.51 14.51
CA GLU A 116 0.05 -3.79 14.12
C GLU A 116 -0.03 -3.96 12.60
N VAL A 117 -0.36 -2.89 11.87
CA VAL A 117 -0.37 -2.91 10.39
C VAL A 117 1.03 -3.16 9.85
N LEU A 118 2.03 -2.43 10.34
CA LEU A 118 3.42 -2.59 9.90
C LEU A 118 3.97 -3.99 10.23
N ALA A 119 3.70 -4.50 11.43
CA ALA A 119 4.09 -5.86 11.82
C ALA A 119 3.40 -6.93 10.97
N SER A 120 2.12 -6.74 10.65
CA SER A 120 1.40 -7.66 9.75
C SER A 120 1.99 -7.66 8.34
N VAL A 121 2.33 -6.50 7.80
CA VAL A 121 2.95 -6.39 6.47
C VAL A 121 4.33 -7.04 6.47
N HIS A 122 5.16 -6.76 7.49
CA HIS A 122 6.47 -7.38 7.65
C HIS A 122 6.40 -8.91 7.64
N GLN A 123 5.51 -9.48 8.45
CA GLN A 123 5.32 -10.93 8.53
C GLN A 123 4.78 -11.53 7.22
N THR A 124 3.79 -10.88 6.61
CA THR A 124 3.20 -11.35 5.35
C THR A 124 4.23 -11.32 4.22
N LEU A 125 5.05 -10.28 4.12
CA LEU A 125 6.11 -10.18 3.11
C LEU A 125 7.24 -11.18 3.35
N ALA A 126 7.63 -11.40 4.61
CA ALA A 126 8.62 -12.42 4.95
C ALA A 126 8.15 -13.85 4.62
N ALA A 127 6.84 -14.10 4.60
CA ALA A 127 6.23 -15.39 4.26
C ALA A 127 5.79 -15.49 2.79
N ALA A 128 5.87 -14.41 2.01
CA ALA A 128 5.41 -14.38 0.63
C ALA A 128 6.32 -15.20 -0.30
N SER A 129 5.71 -15.83 -1.30
CA SER A 129 6.42 -16.57 -2.33
C SER A 129 6.62 -15.71 -3.58
N GLU A 130 7.66 -16.03 -4.34
CA GLU A 130 7.86 -15.51 -5.69
C GLU A 130 6.76 -16.00 -6.65
N ARG A 131 6.50 -15.24 -7.71
CA ARG A 131 5.39 -15.44 -8.63
C ARG A 131 5.21 -16.86 -9.16
N GLU A 132 4.04 -17.44 -8.90
CA GLU A 132 3.57 -18.73 -9.43
C GLU A 132 2.29 -18.52 -10.25
N VAL A 133 2.43 -18.19 -11.54
CA VAL A 133 1.38 -18.05 -12.58
C VAL A 133 -0.08 -18.24 -12.08
N ALA A 134 -0.56 -17.31 -11.25
CA ALA A 134 -1.94 -17.27 -10.77
C ALA A 134 -2.72 -16.14 -11.48
N ALA A 135 -4.02 -16.07 -11.23
CA ALA A 135 -4.84 -14.95 -11.69
C ALA A 135 -4.25 -13.64 -11.16
N SER A 136 -3.92 -12.70 -12.05
CA SER A 136 -3.26 -11.45 -11.69
C SER A 136 -4.18 -10.63 -10.78
N PRO A 137 -3.73 -10.25 -9.57
CA PRO A 137 -4.50 -9.38 -8.69
C PRO A 137 -4.86 -8.06 -9.37
N GLU A 138 -5.88 -7.39 -8.87
CA GLU A 138 -6.31 -6.09 -9.43
C GLU A 138 -5.31 -4.97 -9.16
N VAL A 139 -4.46 -5.14 -8.13
CA VAL A 139 -3.51 -4.14 -7.66
C VAL A 139 -2.08 -4.64 -7.83
N TYR A 140 -1.23 -3.77 -8.37
CA TYR A 140 0.20 -3.95 -8.43
C TYR A 140 0.90 -2.78 -7.76
N PHE A 141 1.86 -3.08 -6.88
CA PHE A 141 2.69 -2.11 -6.21
C PHE A 141 4.15 -2.31 -6.65
N ASN A 142 4.79 -1.24 -7.10
CA ASN A 142 6.15 -1.28 -7.60
C ASN A 142 6.99 -0.18 -6.95
N TYR A 143 7.88 -0.57 -6.03
CA TYR A 143 8.91 0.31 -5.50
C TYR A 143 10.16 0.22 -6.38
N ILE A 144 10.32 1.20 -7.26
CA ILE A 144 11.37 1.26 -8.28
C ILE A 144 12.71 1.71 -7.69
N GLY A 145 12.68 2.49 -6.61
CA GLY A 145 13.88 3.11 -6.03
C GLY A 145 14.33 4.38 -6.77
N GLU A 146 15.62 4.68 -6.72
CA GLU A 146 16.20 5.85 -7.38
C GLU A 146 16.22 5.70 -8.90
N LEU A 147 15.62 6.66 -9.61
CA LEU A 147 15.61 6.62 -11.07
C LEU A 147 16.97 7.06 -11.66
N PRO A 148 17.51 6.32 -12.65
CA PRO A 148 18.68 6.77 -13.37
C PRO A 148 18.39 8.05 -14.14
N SER A 149 19.31 9.02 -14.12
CA SER A 149 19.13 10.33 -14.76
C SER A 149 19.00 10.27 -16.30
N ASP A 150 19.46 9.18 -16.94
CA ASP A 150 19.64 9.08 -18.40
C ASP A 150 18.79 8.00 -19.11
N THR A 151 17.82 7.39 -18.43
CA THR A 151 16.97 6.33 -19.02
C THR A 151 15.58 6.84 -19.39
N VAL A 152 14.98 6.22 -20.42
CA VAL A 152 13.55 6.42 -20.73
C VAL A 152 12.77 6.18 -19.44
N PRO A 153 11.93 7.13 -19.01
CA PRO A 153 11.29 7.04 -17.71
C PRO A 153 10.30 5.88 -17.71
N VAL A 154 10.70 4.74 -17.13
CA VAL A 154 9.86 3.55 -16.95
C VAL A 154 8.56 3.94 -16.25
N GLN A 155 8.62 4.91 -15.34
CA GLN A 155 7.46 5.46 -14.64
C GLN A 155 6.41 6.11 -15.57
N GLU A 156 6.81 6.63 -16.73
CA GLU A 156 5.91 7.25 -17.72
C GLU A 156 5.36 6.25 -18.75
N THR A 157 5.88 5.02 -18.78
CA THR A 157 5.38 3.99 -19.71
C THR A 157 4.05 3.47 -19.19
N PRO A 158 2.94 3.56 -19.94
CA PRO A 158 1.66 3.02 -19.50
C PRO A 158 1.79 1.55 -19.09
N PRO A 159 1.12 1.11 -18.00
CA PRO A 159 1.11 -0.27 -17.56
C PRO A 159 0.74 -1.26 -18.67
N GLY A 160 1.40 -2.42 -18.67
CA GLY A 160 1.15 -3.51 -19.62
C GLY A 160 0.82 -4.86 -18.97
N LEU A 161 0.79 -4.92 -17.64
CA LEU A 161 0.64 -6.18 -16.88
C LEU A 161 -0.83 -6.59 -16.65
N GLY A 162 -1.79 -5.72 -16.99
CA GLY A 162 -3.22 -6.03 -16.89
C GLY A 162 -3.85 -5.83 -15.50
N HIS A 163 -3.11 -5.29 -14.54
CA HIS A 163 -3.65 -4.82 -13.26
C HIS A 163 -4.61 -3.65 -13.48
N ALA A 164 -5.66 -3.55 -12.67
CA ALA A 164 -6.60 -2.43 -12.74
C ALA A 164 -6.02 -1.15 -12.13
N LEU A 165 -5.19 -1.31 -11.10
CA LEU A 165 -4.48 -0.24 -10.40
C LEU A 165 -3.01 -0.61 -10.26
N GLU A 166 -2.12 0.27 -10.71
CA GLU A 166 -0.68 0.14 -10.53
C GLU A 166 -0.15 1.36 -9.77
N VAL A 167 0.45 1.13 -8.61
CA VAL A 167 1.08 2.14 -7.76
C VAL A 167 2.59 2.05 -7.96
N ARG A 168 3.20 3.11 -8.48
CA ARG A 168 4.65 3.21 -8.69
C ARG A 168 5.23 4.21 -7.72
N VAL A 169 6.18 3.75 -6.92
CA VAL A 169 6.94 4.60 -6.01
C VAL A 169 8.39 4.66 -6.48
N TYR A 170 8.94 5.86 -6.62
CA TYR A 170 10.30 6.08 -7.09
C TYR A 170 10.89 7.36 -6.49
N ARG A 171 12.22 7.48 -6.53
CA ARG A 171 12.92 8.72 -6.20
C ARG A 171 13.39 9.43 -7.46
N ALA A 172 13.16 10.73 -7.49
CA ALA A 172 13.60 11.60 -8.59
C ALA A 172 14.05 12.95 -8.04
N GLY A 173 15.35 13.24 -8.17
CA GLY A 173 15.92 14.47 -7.62
C GLY A 173 15.97 14.48 -6.09
N GLY A 174 16.08 13.29 -5.47
CA GLY A 174 16.11 13.12 -4.02
C GLY A 174 14.73 13.05 -3.36
N GLU A 175 13.65 13.34 -4.08
CA GLU A 175 12.28 13.31 -3.56
C GLU A 175 11.56 12.00 -3.92
N VAL A 176 10.79 11.46 -2.98
CA VAL A 176 9.87 10.35 -3.21
C VAL A 176 8.67 10.84 -4.03
N ARG A 177 8.32 10.10 -5.07
CA ARG A 177 7.13 10.30 -5.89
C ARG A 177 6.30 9.03 -5.95
N VAL A 178 4.99 9.22 -5.98
CA VAL A 178 4.01 8.14 -6.07
C VAL A 178 3.06 8.44 -7.22
N ASP A 179 3.06 7.56 -8.23
CA ASP A 179 2.19 7.63 -9.38
C ASP A 179 1.19 6.47 -9.35
N TRP A 180 -0.09 6.80 -9.56
CA TRP A 180 -1.23 5.91 -9.57
C TRP A 180 -1.72 5.79 -11.02
N TRP A 181 -1.41 4.67 -11.64
CA TRP A 181 -1.95 4.33 -12.95
C TRP A 181 -3.20 3.48 -12.78
N TYR A 182 -4.29 3.84 -13.44
CA TYR A 182 -5.55 3.12 -13.30
C TYR A 182 -6.27 2.95 -14.64
N ASP A 183 -7.01 1.85 -14.72
CA ASP A 183 -7.89 1.52 -15.83
C ASP A 183 -9.19 2.33 -15.73
N THR A 184 -9.39 3.27 -16.65
CA THR A 184 -10.60 4.13 -16.67
C THR A 184 -11.90 3.37 -16.94
N SER A 185 -11.83 2.12 -17.40
CA SER A 185 -13.02 1.27 -17.54
C SER A 185 -13.42 0.60 -16.22
N ARG A 186 -12.53 0.59 -15.22
CA ARG A 186 -12.70 -0.08 -13.93
C ARG A 186 -12.78 0.87 -12.74
N PHE A 187 -12.25 2.08 -12.87
CA PHE A 187 -12.25 3.09 -11.81
C PHE A 187 -12.93 4.39 -12.24
N GLU A 188 -13.62 4.99 -11.29
CA GLU A 188 -13.89 6.42 -11.31
C GLU A 188 -12.65 7.21 -10.93
N GLN A 189 -12.44 8.36 -11.59
CA GLN A 189 -11.27 9.20 -11.35
C GLN A 189 -11.19 9.66 -9.88
N TYR A 190 -12.33 10.06 -9.29
CA TYR A 190 -12.37 10.57 -7.92
C TYR A 190 -11.91 9.53 -6.89
N THR A 191 -12.13 8.23 -7.15
CA THR A 191 -11.70 7.15 -6.27
C THR A 191 -10.18 7.10 -6.19
N VAL A 192 -9.50 7.23 -7.34
CA VAL A 192 -8.03 7.18 -7.41
C VAL A 192 -7.40 8.49 -6.90
N GLU A 193 -8.06 9.63 -7.12
CA GLU A 193 -7.69 10.90 -6.50
C GLU A 193 -7.72 10.80 -4.98
N GLU A 194 -8.81 10.31 -4.39
CA GLU A 194 -8.91 10.11 -2.94
C GLU A 194 -7.83 9.15 -2.41
N LEU A 195 -7.57 8.03 -3.10
CA LEU A 195 -6.45 7.14 -2.75
C LEU A 195 -5.11 7.89 -2.73
N SER A 196 -4.86 8.72 -3.75
CA SER A 196 -3.61 9.48 -3.88
C SER A 196 -3.45 10.56 -2.80
N GLU A 197 -4.55 11.11 -2.30
CA GLU A 197 -4.61 12.12 -1.23
C GLU A 197 -4.52 11.48 0.17
N GLN A 198 -5.11 10.30 0.35
CA GLN A 198 -5.05 9.54 1.62
C GLN A 198 -3.68 8.88 1.85
N PHE A 199 -2.96 8.55 0.79
CA PHE A 199 -1.63 7.93 0.89
C PHE A 199 -0.61 8.69 1.74
N PRO A 200 -0.34 9.99 1.51
CA PRO A 200 0.61 10.72 2.35
C PRO A 200 0.18 10.76 3.82
N LEU A 201 -1.13 10.85 4.11
CA LEU A 201 -1.65 10.83 5.47
C LEU A 201 -1.48 9.47 6.15
N ALA A 202 -1.60 8.38 5.39
CA ALA A 202 -1.37 7.03 5.87
C ALA A 202 0.12 6.77 6.10
N LEU A 203 0.99 7.27 5.20
CA LEU A 203 2.43 7.13 5.35
C LEU A 203 2.93 7.87 6.58
N VAL A 204 2.53 9.13 6.81
CA VAL A 204 2.89 9.88 8.03
C VAL A 204 2.41 9.14 9.29
N GLU A 205 1.22 8.53 9.27
CA GLU A 205 0.77 7.69 10.38
C GLU A 205 1.73 6.52 10.62
N MET A 206 2.14 5.81 9.56
CA MET A 206 3.07 4.67 9.69
C MET A 206 4.46 5.11 10.18
N THR A 207 4.97 6.26 9.74
CA THR A 207 6.32 6.74 10.12
C THR A 207 6.35 7.34 11.53
N SER A 208 5.26 7.97 11.97
CA SER A 208 5.19 8.67 13.27
C SER A 208 4.67 7.81 14.42
N ASP A 209 3.66 6.97 14.18
CA ASP A 209 2.93 6.28 15.25
C ASP A 209 3.31 4.81 15.41
N ALA A 210 4.00 4.22 14.43
CA ALA A 210 4.44 2.84 14.51
C ALA A 210 5.70 2.69 15.37
N LEU A 211 5.85 1.50 15.94
CA LEU A 211 7.09 1.01 16.56
C LEU A 211 7.73 -0.03 15.65
N PRO A 212 9.06 -0.24 15.75
CA PRO A 212 9.72 -1.32 15.02
C PRO A 212 9.03 -2.68 15.30
N PRO A 213 8.74 -3.50 14.27
CA PRO A 213 8.17 -4.82 14.47
C PRO A 213 9.18 -5.73 15.18
N ASN A 214 8.69 -6.59 16.08
CA ASN A 214 9.50 -7.55 16.82
C ASN A 214 9.78 -8.83 16.03
#